data_AF-A0A0M3L7Z6-F1
#
_entry.id   AF-A0A0M3L7Z6-F1
#
_cell.length_a   1.000
_cell.length_b   1.000
_cell.length_c   1.000
_cell.angle_alpha   90.00
_cell.angle_beta   90.00
_cell.angle_gamma   90.00
#
_symmetry.space_group_name_H-M   'P 1'
#
loop_
_entity.id
_entity.type
_entity.pdbx_description
1 polymer ?
#
loop_
_entity_poly.entity_id
_entity_poly.type
_entity_poly.pdbx_seq_one_letter_code
_entity_poly.pdbx_strand_id
1 'polypeptide(L)' 'MIKNLLLSVIFKKEKRGSVEFQIFNLTNKIRKLTSHLELHRKDYFSKRSLLKILGKRQRLMNYLSKKR' A
#
# COMPACT_ATOMS: atom_id res chain seq x y z
N MET A 1 14.38 14.61 2.28
CA MET A 1 13.84 13.32 2.75
C MET A 1 12.95 13.40 4.01
N ILE A 2 12.64 14.58 4.57
CA ILE A 2 11.84 14.70 5.81
C ILE A 2 10.35 15.01 5.54
N LYS A 3 10.02 15.62 4.39
CA LYS A 3 8.64 16.02 4.02
C LYS A 3 7.63 14.86 3.92
N ASN A 4 8.08 13.63 3.65
CA ASN A 4 7.19 12.46 3.52
C ASN A 4 6.77 11.84 4.86
N LEU A 5 7.60 11.98 5.91
CA LEU A 5 7.30 11.38 7.22
C LEU A 5 6.26 12.22 7.98
N LEU A 6 6.39 13.55 7.93
CA LEU A 6 5.45 14.49 8.56
C LEU A 6 4.04 14.40 7.96
N LEU A 7 3.92 14.35 6.63
CA LEU A 7 2.63 14.19 5.96
C LEU A 7 1.95 12.85 6.34
N SER A 8 2.75 11.79 6.54
CA SER A 8 2.25 10.48 6.94
C SER A 8 1.72 10.42 8.38
N VAL A 9 2.28 11.22 9.30
CA VAL A 9 1.82 11.32 10.70
C VAL A 9 0.56 12.17 10.79
N ILE A 10 0.50 13.26 10.03
CA ILE A 10 -0.66 14.19 9.99
C ILE A 10 -1.90 13.47 9.41
N PHE A 11 -1.75 12.69 8.34
CA PHE A 11 -2.87 11.88 7.79
C PHE A 11 -3.30 10.71 8.70
N LYS A 12 -2.45 10.30 9.65
CA LYS A 12 -2.63 9.09 10.49
C LYS A 12 -3.66 9.25 11.61
N LYS A 13 -3.99 10.49 12.00
CA LYS A 13 -4.88 10.75 13.14
C LYS A 13 -6.33 11.05 12.70
N GLU A 14 -6.52 11.72 11.57
CA GLU A 14 -7.86 12.16 11.13
C GLU A 14 -8.53 11.25 10.08
N LYS A 15 -7.80 10.34 9.43
CA LYS A 15 -8.32 9.56 8.28
C LYS A 15 -8.18 8.04 8.44
N ARG A 16 -8.00 7.51 9.67
CA ARG A 16 -8.00 6.05 9.91
C ARG A 16 -9.35 5.47 9.51
N GLY A 17 -9.42 4.88 8.33
CA GLY A 17 -10.63 4.28 7.77
C GLY A 17 -10.94 4.73 6.35
N SER A 18 -10.42 5.89 5.92
CA SER A 18 -10.63 6.39 4.56
C SER A 18 -10.01 5.45 3.53
N VAL A 19 -10.60 5.40 2.33
CA VAL A 19 -10.10 4.55 1.24
C VAL A 19 -8.71 5.00 0.79
N GLU A 20 -8.44 6.30 0.82
CA GLU A 20 -7.11 6.89 0.55
C GLU A 20 -6.06 6.42 1.55
N PHE A 21 -6.40 6.40 2.84
CA PHE A 21 -5.51 5.89 3.89
C PHE A 21 -5.22 4.40 3.71
N GLN A 22 -6.23 3.61 3.32
CA GLN A 22 -6.03 2.19 3.01
C GLN A 22 -5.09 1.99 1.81
N ILE A 23 -5.28 2.75 0.72
CA ILE A 23 -4.40 2.70 -0.45
C ILE A 23 -2.97 3.08 -0.08
N PHE A 24 -2.78 4.12 0.75
CA PHE A 24 -1.47 4.53 1.23
C PHE A 24 -0.76 3.41 2.01
N ASN A 25 -1.46 2.77 2.95
CA ASN A 25 -0.90 1.65 3.72
C ASN A 25 -0.55 0.45 2.83
N LEU A 26 -1.43 0.09 1.90
CA LEU A 26 -1.15 -0.99 0.93
C LEU A 26 0.07 -0.65 0.07
N THR A 27 0.22 0.60 -0.36
CA THR A 27 1.38 1.07 -1.14
C THR A 27 2.68 0.95 -0.36
N ASN A 28 2.69 1.35 0.92
CA ASN A 28 3.87 1.19 1.76
C ASN A 28 4.21 -0.29 2.01
N LYS A 29 3.20 -1.16 2.17
CA LYS A 29 3.39 -2.60 2.31
C LYS A 29 3.97 -3.23 1.03
N ILE A 30 3.46 -2.82 -0.14
CA ILE A 30 3.99 -3.24 -1.44
C ILE A 30 5.47 -2.86 -1.55
N ARG A 31 5.83 -1.59 -1.29
CA ARG A 31 7.23 -1.14 -1.36
C ARG A 31 8.16 -1.98 -0.51
N LYS A 32 7.80 -2.22 0.76
CA LYS A 32 8.59 -3.07 1.67
C LYS A 32 8.73 -4.50 1.16
N LEU A 33 7.63 -5.10 0.69
CA LEU A 33 7.63 -6.48 0.23
C LEU A 33 8.35 -6.66 -1.11
N THR A 34 8.33 -5.65 -1.98
CA THR A 34 9.11 -5.63 -3.22
C THR A 34 10.61 -5.67 -2.90
N SER A 35 11.10 -4.80 -2.00
CA SER A 35 12.52 -4.83 -1.59
C SER A 35 12.92 -6.14 -0.91
N HIS A 36 12.02 -6.76 -0.12
CA HIS A 36 12.25 -8.10 0.43
C HIS A 36 12.44 -9.16 -0.67
N LEU A 37 11.59 -9.14 -1.70
CA LEU A 37 11.62 -10.11 -2.79
C LEU A 37 12.82 -9.92 -3.75
N GLU A 38 13.40 -8.71 -3.81
CA GLU A 38 14.64 -8.47 -4.55
C GLU A 38 15.80 -9.30 -3.98
N LEU A 39 15.87 -9.39 -2.64
CA LEU A 39 16.84 -10.21 -1.91
C LEU A 39 16.43 -11.70 -1.90
N HIS A 40 15.13 -11.97 -1.73
CA HIS A 40 14.59 -13.33 -1.59
C HIS A 40 13.76 -13.76 -2.81
N ARG A 41 14.42 -13.88 -3.98
CA ARG A 41 13.73 -14.15 -5.26
C ARG A 41 12.96 -15.48 -5.32
N LYS A 42 13.34 -16.47 -4.51
CA LYS A 42 12.70 -17.79 -4.43
C LYS A 42 11.52 -17.85 -3.45
N ASP A 43 11.17 -16.74 -2.79
CA ASP A 43 10.03 -16.68 -1.87
C ASP A 43 8.69 -16.53 -2.64
N TYR A 44 8.18 -17.66 -3.12
CA TYR A 44 6.94 -17.71 -3.90
C TYR A 44 5.69 -17.42 -3.06
N PHE A 45 5.70 -17.71 -1.76
CA PHE A 45 4.59 -17.41 -0.86
C PHE A 45 4.41 -15.90 -0.67
N SER A 46 5.51 -15.20 -0.40
CA SER A 46 5.52 -13.74 -0.31
C SER A 46 5.12 -13.10 -1.64
N LYS A 47 5.60 -13.62 -2.78
CA LYS A 47 5.18 -13.15 -4.12
C LYS A 47 3.68 -13.32 -4.35
N ARG A 48 3.10 -14.46 -3.95
CA ARG A 48 1.64 -14.68 -4.01
C ARG A 48 0.88 -13.72 -3.13
N SER A 49 1.38 -13.45 -1.92
CA SER A 49 0.78 -12.47 -1.00
C SER A 49 0.84 -11.04 -1.58
N LEU A 50 1.94 -10.69 -2.26
CA LEU A 50 2.12 -9.40 -2.93
C LEU A 50 1.06 -9.18 -4.00
N LEU A 51 0.80 -10.20 -4.84
CA LEU A 51 -0.25 -10.14 -5.87
C LEU A 51 -1.64 -9.89 -5.27
N LYS A 52 -1.98 -10.53 -4.14
CA LYS A 52 -3.24 -10.28 -3.43
C LYS A 52 -3.34 -8.83 -2.94
N ILE A 53 -2.26 -8.29 -2.39
CA ILE A 53 -2.20 -6.89 -1.91
C ILE A 53 -2.35 -5.92 -3.08
N LEU A 54 -1.70 -6.19 -4.21
CA LEU A 54 -1.82 -5.41 -5.44
C LEU A 54 -3.26 -5.39 -5.96
N GLY A 55 -3.90 -6.55 -6.04
CA GLY A 55 -5.30 -6.66 -6.47
C GLY A 55 -6.26 -5.90 -5.54
N LYS A 56 -6.06 -5.98 -4.21
CA LYS A 56 -6.85 -5.20 -3.25
C LYS A 56 -6.68 -3.70 -3.46
N ARG A 57 -5.45 -3.22 -3.65
CA ARG A 57 -5.16 -1.80 -3.91
C ARG A 57 -5.82 -1.33 -5.20
N GLN A 58 -5.75 -2.12 -6.27
CA GLN A 58 -6.39 -1.80 -7.55
C GLN A 58 -7.91 -1.66 -7.40
N ARG A 59 -8.56 -2.58 -6.69
CA ARG A 59 -10.02 -2.50 -6.43
C ARG A 59 -10.40 -1.22 -5.69
N LEU A 60 -9.63 -0.81 -4.68
CA LEU A 60 -9.87 0.43 -3.93
C LEU A 60 -9.66 1.67 -4.81
N MET A 61 -8.65 1.67 -5.68
CA MET A 61 -8.45 2.76 -6.63
C MET A 61 -9.59 2.87 -7.63
N ASN A 62 -10.05 1.73 -8.18
CA ASN A 62 -11.20 1.69 -9.08
C ASN A 62 -12.47 2.19 -8.39
N TYR A 63 -12.67 1.83 -7.12
CA TYR A 63 -13.80 2.33 -6.33
C TYR A 63 -13.76 3.86 -6.20
N LEU A 64 -12.60 4.45 -5.86
CA LEU A 64 -12.46 5.90 -5.80
C LEU A 64 -12.69 6.58 -7.16
N SER A 65 -12.22 5.95 -8.24
CA SER A 65 -12.41 6.47 -9.59
C SER A 65 -13.86 6.40 -10.07
N LYS A 66 -14.66 5.46 -9.58
CA LYS A 66 -16.08 5.32 -9.94
C LYS A 66 -17.00 6.19 -9.06
N LYS A 67 -16.57 6.46 -7.83
CA LYS A 67 -17.32 7.29 -6.86
C LYS A 67 -17.19 8.78 -7.15
N ARG A 68 -16.08 9.18 -7.78
CA ARG A 68 -15.90 10.52 -8.36
C ARG A 68 -16.59 10.58 -9.70
#